data_AF-A0A7S1EGX9-F1
#
_entry.id   AF-A0A7S1EGX9-F1
#
_cell.length_a   1.000
_cell.length_b   1.000
_cell.length_c   1.000
_cell.angle_alpha   90.00
_cell.angle_beta   90.00
_cell.angle_gamma   90.00
#
_symmetry.space_group_name_H-M   'P 1'
#
loop_
_entity.id
_entity.type
_entity.pdbx_description
1 polymer ?
#
loop_
_entity_poly.entity_id
_entity_poly.type
_entity_poly.pdbx_seq_one_letter_code
_entity_poly.pdbx_strand_id
1 'polypeptide(L)'
;QELMWVSIINPPVLLKAAHLLPQELLSVQSPDQLRGNHDPTALLYACALQCETLSGRTLRKLPFLAHAIKVQQKSVSFATYCDALAKVAVQERQARTKGGLEQQKAHA
;
A
#
# COMPACT_ATOMS: atom_id res chain seq x y z
N GLN A 1 -13.89 -23.58 -8.85
CA GLN A 1 -13.29 -22.63 -7.89
C GLN A 1 -12.79 -21.43 -8.68
N GLU A 2 -13.53 -20.32 -8.66
CA GLU A 2 -13.10 -19.07 -9.31
C GLU A 2 -11.91 -18.48 -8.56
N LEU A 3 -10.72 -18.54 -9.18
CA LEU A 3 -9.59 -17.72 -8.76
C LEU A 3 -9.95 -16.26 -9.05
N MET A 4 -10.11 -15.45 -7.99
CA MET A 4 -10.11 -13.99 -8.08
C MET A 4 -8.75 -13.51 -8.60
N TRP A 5 -8.56 -13.54 -9.92
CA TRP A 5 -7.34 -13.06 -10.61
C TRP A 5 -7.23 -11.53 -10.64
N VAL A 6 -8.25 -10.80 -10.21
CA VAL A 6 -8.30 -9.35 -10.40
C VAL A 6 -8.13 -8.62 -9.06
N SER A 7 -6.93 -8.69 -8.51
CA SER A 7 -6.53 -7.82 -7.37
C SER A 7 -5.87 -6.51 -7.83
N ILE A 8 -5.84 -6.25 -9.14
CA ILE A 8 -5.28 -5.02 -9.71
C ILE A 8 -6.44 -4.06 -9.99
N ILE A 9 -6.66 -3.09 -9.10
CA ILE A 9 -7.70 -2.06 -9.29
C ILE A 9 -7.25 -1.04 -10.36
N ASN A 10 -5.94 -0.86 -10.59
CA ASN A 10 -5.45 -0.09 -11.73
C ASN A 10 -3.97 -0.41 -12.02
N PRO A 11 -3.60 -1.02 -13.16
CA PRO A 11 -2.20 -1.22 -13.53
C PRO A 11 -1.50 0.14 -13.64
N PRO A 12 -0.26 0.30 -13.13
CA PRO A 12 0.54 1.51 -13.33
C PRO A 12 0.63 1.94 -14.80
N VAL A 13 0.56 0.96 -15.71
CA VAL A 13 0.50 1.16 -17.17
C VAL A 13 -0.72 1.98 -17.60
N LEU A 14 -1.91 1.72 -17.05
CA LEU A 14 -3.12 2.46 -17.41
C LEU A 14 -3.09 3.90 -16.88
N LEU A 15 -2.56 4.09 -15.67
CA LEU A 15 -2.40 5.43 -15.08
C LEU A 15 -1.35 6.27 -15.83
N LYS A 16 -0.25 5.65 -16.28
CA LYS A 16 0.77 6.27 -17.12
C LYS A 16 0.23 6.66 -18.49
N ALA A 17 -0.52 5.76 -19.12
CA ALA A 17 -1.10 5.99 -20.45
C ALA A 17 -2.10 7.16 -20.45
N ALA A 18 -2.86 7.32 -19.36
CA ALA A 18 -3.89 8.34 -19.24
C ALA A 18 -3.34 9.74 -18.87
N HIS A 19 -2.03 9.92 -18.64
CA HIS A 19 -1.42 11.17 -18.16
C HIS A 19 -2.08 11.73 -16.88
N LEU A 20 -2.76 10.87 -16.09
CA LEU A 20 -3.49 11.26 -14.88
C LEU A 20 -2.58 11.43 -13.65
N LEU A 21 -1.28 11.14 -13.80
CA LEU A 21 -0.30 11.31 -12.75
C LEU A 21 0.79 12.29 -13.20
N PRO A 22 1.18 13.25 -12.33
CA PRO A 22 2.38 14.05 -12.53
C PRO A 22 3.60 13.15 -12.78
N GLN A 23 4.50 13.54 -13.68
CA GLN A 23 5.72 12.78 -14.00
C GLN A 23 6.56 12.47 -12.75
N GLU A 24 6.63 13.40 -11.80
CA GLU A 24 7.30 13.24 -10.50
C GLU A 24 6.79 12.03 -9.70
N LEU A 25 5.49 11.73 -9.82
CA LEU A 25 4.83 10.64 -9.10
C LEU A 25 5.12 9.27 -9.72
N LEU A 26 5.45 9.22 -11.01
CA LEU A 26 5.78 7.98 -11.72
C LEU A 26 7.13 7.39 -11.30
N SER A 27 8.00 8.23 -10.74
CA SER A 27 9.33 7.86 -10.24
C SER A 27 9.31 7.37 -8.79
N VAL A 28 8.17 7.51 -8.09
CA VAL A 28 8.04 7.13 -6.68
C VAL A 28 7.98 5.62 -6.57
N GLN A 29 8.89 5.05 -5.79
CA GLN A 29 8.93 3.60 -5.51
C GLN A 29 8.54 3.27 -4.08
N SER A 30 8.65 4.23 -3.15
CA SER A 30 8.26 4.03 -1.75
C SER A 30 7.53 5.24 -1.16
N PRO A 31 6.63 5.01 -0.18
CA PRO A 31 5.97 6.10 0.54
C PRO A 31 6.94 7.02 1.29
N ASP A 32 8.10 6.51 1.70
CA ASP A 32 9.11 7.28 2.44
C ASP A 32 9.74 8.39 1.60
N GLN A 33 9.78 8.22 0.27
CA GLN A 33 10.25 9.25 -0.68
C GLN A 33 9.30 10.45 -0.79
N LEU A 34 8.07 10.31 -0.32
CA LEU A 34 7.03 11.35 -0.34
C LEU A 34 6.81 11.99 1.04
N ARG A 35 7.72 11.77 2.00
CA ARG A 35 7.62 12.38 3.33
C ARG A 35 7.94 13.88 3.25
N GLY A 36 6.90 14.71 3.33
CA GLY A 36 6.94 16.16 3.22
C GLY A 36 5.55 16.75 3.00
N ASN A 37 5.45 18.00 2.54
CA ASN A 37 4.19 18.67 2.18
C ASN A 37 3.64 18.16 0.82
N HIS A 38 3.54 16.85 0.66
CA HIS A 38 3.09 16.20 -0.57
C HIS A 38 1.59 15.91 -0.53
N ASP A 39 0.96 16.01 -1.69
CA ASP A 39 -0.47 15.74 -1.91
C ASP A 39 -0.84 14.34 -1.35
N PRO A 40 -1.91 14.21 -0.52
CA PRO A 40 -2.43 12.92 -0.07
C PRO A 40 -2.64 11.89 -1.19
N THR A 41 -2.97 12.35 -2.39
CA THR A 41 -3.10 11.50 -3.59
C THR A 41 -1.80 10.79 -3.95
N ALA A 42 -0.66 11.48 -3.79
CA ALA A 42 0.67 10.93 -4.03
C ALA A 42 0.98 9.78 -3.06
N LEU A 43 0.65 9.97 -1.79
CA LEU A 43 0.82 8.95 -0.74
C LEU A 43 -0.04 7.71 -1.01
N LEU A 44 -1.28 7.89 -1.51
CA LEU A 44 -2.14 6.77 -1.89
C LEU A 44 -1.58 5.99 -3.07
N TYR A 45 -1.02 6.68 -4.07
CA TYR A 45 -0.35 6.01 -5.19
C TYR A 45 0.84 5.19 -4.73
N ALA A 46 1.73 5.77 -3.92
CA ALA A 46 2.87 5.04 -3.35
C ALA A 46 2.43 3.87 -2.46
N CYS A 47 1.36 4.04 -1.67
CA CYS A 47 0.75 2.96 -0.90
C CYS A 47 0.25 1.82 -1.80
N ALA A 48 -0.39 2.13 -2.92
CA ALA A 48 -0.88 1.13 -3.86
C ALA A 48 0.25 0.28 -4.45
N LEU A 49 1.42 0.88 -4.72
CA LEU A 49 2.61 0.14 -5.15
C LEU A 49 3.11 -0.86 -4.09
N GLN A 50 3.00 -0.51 -2.80
CA GLN A 50 3.36 -1.43 -1.71
C GLN A 50 2.34 -2.56 -1.49
N CYS A 51 1.13 -2.36 -2.01
CA CYS A 51 0.04 -3.31 -1.95
C CYS A 51 0.06 -4.32 -3.11
N GLU A 52 0.98 -4.17 -4.06
CA GLU A 52 1.18 -5.14 -5.13
C GLU A 52 1.40 -6.53 -4.53
N THR A 53 0.76 -7.56 -5.09
CA THR A 53 0.73 -8.96 -4.61
C THR A 53 -0.08 -9.24 -3.34
N LEU A 54 -0.65 -8.23 -2.68
CA LEU A 54 -1.58 -8.47 -1.57
C LEU A 54 -2.92 -8.99 -2.09
N SER A 55 -3.49 -9.99 -1.40
CA SER A 55 -4.83 -10.49 -1.71
C SER A 55 -5.90 -9.41 -1.46
N GLY A 56 -6.99 -9.42 -2.23
CA GLY A 56 -8.12 -8.52 -2.01
C GLY A 56 -8.67 -8.53 -0.57
N ARG A 57 -8.61 -9.67 0.14
CA ARG A 57 -8.96 -9.76 1.56
C ARG A 57 -8.04 -8.89 2.44
N THR A 58 -6.75 -8.91 2.15
CA THR A 58 -5.75 -8.11 2.88
C THR A 58 -5.92 -6.64 2.55
N LEU A 59 -6.13 -6.29 1.28
CA LEU A 59 -6.37 -4.91 0.85
C LEU A 59 -7.54 -4.28 1.61
N ARG A 60 -8.66 -5.00 1.75
CA ARG A 60 -9.83 -4.52 2.52
C ARG A 60 -9.60 -4.45 4.04
N LYS A 61 -8.60 -5.18 4.57
CA LYS A 61 -8.24 -5.16 5.99
C LYS A 61 -7.31 -3.99 6.35
N LEU A 62 -6.52 -3.50 5.40
CA LEU A 62 -5.56 -2.41 5.64
C LEU A 62 -6.17 -1.16 6.27
N PRO A 63 -7.35 -0.64 5.84
CA PRO A 63 -7.96 0.54 6.46
C PRO A 63 -8.22 0.40 7.96
N PHE A 64 -8.67 -0.79 8.37
CA PHE A 64 -8.92 -1.12 9.77
C PHE A 64 -7.61 -1.17 10.56
N LEU A 65 -6.59 -1.83 10.01
CA LEU A 65 -5.27 -1.95 10.65
C LEU A 65 -4.57 -0.59 10.78
N ALA A 66 -4.64 0.26 9.75
CA ALA A 66 -4.12 1.61 9.78
C ALA A 66 -4.72 2.41 10.94
N HIS A 67 -6.04 2.34 11.10
CA HIS A 67 -6.71 3.02 12.19
C HIS A 67 -6.33 2.45 13.56
N ALA A 68 -6.39 1.12 13.71
CA ALA A 68 -6.17 0.45 14.99
C ALA A 68 -4.70 0.54 15.48
N ILE A 69 -3.73 0.55 14.58
CA ILE A 69 -2.31 0.50 14.93
C ILE A 69 -1.67 1.89 14.98
N LYS A 70 -2.08 2.81 14.09
CA LYS A 70 -1.38 4.08 13.89
C LYS A 70 -2.20 5.33 14.22
N VAL A 71 -3.53 5.30 14.08
CA VAL A 71 -4.39 6.47 14.30
C VAL A 71 -4.91 6.52 15.72
N GLN A 72 -5.69 5.52 16.15
CA GLN A 72 -6.24 5.37 17.50
C GLN A 72 -6.97 6.63 18.04
N GLN A 73 -7.57 7.42 17.15
CA GLN A 73 -8.29 8.66 17.48
C GLN A 73 -9.70 8.62 16.91
N LYS A 74 -10.62 9.38 17.50
CA LYS A 74 -12.02 9.45 17.02
C LYS A 74 -12.14 10.12 15.65
N SER A 75 -11.25 11.06 15.35
CA SER A 75 -11.18 11.79 14.09
C SER A 75 -9.72 11.88 13.65
N VAL A 76 -9.51 11.93 12.33
CA VAL A 76 -8.18 11.99 11.74
C VAL A 76 -8.24 12.77 10.44
N SER A 77 -7.22 13.57 10.16
CA SER A 77 -7.12 14.25 8.86
C SER A 77 -6.88 13.23 7.75
N PHE A 78 -7.35 13.54 6.53
CA PHE A 78 -7.14 12.66 5.39
C PHE A 78 -5.66 12.39 5.12
N ALA A 79 -4.80 13.41 5.21
CA ALA A 79 -3.36 13.28 5.02
C ALA A 79 -2.72 12.35 6.08
N THR A 80 -3.07 12.54 7.35
CA THR A 80 -2.58 11.69 8.45
C THR A 80 -3.06 10.25 8.28
N TYR A 81 -4.29 10.04 7.82
CA TYR A 81 -4.82 8.71 7.54
C TYR A 81 -4.09 8.02 6.38
N CYS A 82 -3.79 8.75 5.30
CA CYS A 82 -3.04 8.21 4.16
C CYS A 82 -1.62 7.79 4.55
N ASP A 83 -0.94 8.60 5.37
CA ASP A 83 0.39 8.25 5.92
C ASP A 83 0.32 7.00 6.82
N ALA A 84 -0.68 6.90 7.70
CA ALA A 84 -0.94 5.71 8.51
C ALA A 84 -1.19 4.46 7.65
N LEU A 85 -1.99 4.58 6.60
CA LEU A 85 -2.28 3.51 5.66
C LEU A 85 -1.02 3.03 4.93
N ALA A 86 -0.23 3.96 4.42
CA ALA A 86 1.03 3.66 3.74
C ALA A 86 2.01 2.91 4.64
N LYS A 87 2.14 3.32 5.91
CA LYS A 87 2.97 2.63 6.90
C LYS A 87 2.52 1.20 7.15
N VAL A 88 1.21 0.98 7.31
CA VAL A 88 0.67 -0.36 7.55
C VAL A 88 0.78 -1.25 6.32
N ALA A 89 0.60 -0.72 5.10
CA ALA A 89 0.82 -1.48 3.87
C ALA A 89 2.26 -2.00 3.75
N VAL A 90 3.25 -1.15 4.07
CA VAL A 90 4.67 -1.56 4.12
C VAL A 90 4.88 -2.65 5.17
N GLN A 91 4.30 -2.50 6.37
CA GLN A 91 4.41 -3.51 7.43
C GLN A 91 3.80 -4.86 7.03
N GLU A 92 2.62 -4.88 6.43
CA GLU A 92 1.96 -6.09 5.94
C GLU A 92 2.76 -6.78 4.83
N ARG A 93 3.33 -6.01 3.90
CA ARG A 93 4.23 -6.53 2.86
C ARG A 93 5.46 -7.19 3.49
N GLN A 94 6.14 -6.49 4.40
CA GLN A 94 7.33 -6.99 5.07
C GLN A 94 7.06 -8.25 5.92
N ALA A 95 5.94 -8.29 6.63
CA ALA A 95 5.56 -9.44 7.45
C ALA A 95 5.41 -10.72 6.61
N ARG A 96 4.90 -10.59 5.38
CA ARG A 96 4.74 -11.71 4.44
C ARG A 96 6.05 -12.15 3.80
N THR A 97 6.91 -11.19 3.43
CA THR A 97 8.25 -11.50 2.94
C THR A 97 9.08 -12.23 4.00
N LYS A 98 9.00 -11.79 5.27
CA LYS A 98 9.70 -12.45 6.38
C LYS A 98 9.07 -13.79 6.76
N GLY A 99 7.74 -13.88 6.80
CA GLY A 99 7.03 -15.14 7.09
C GLY A 99 7.29 -16.25 6.07
N GLY A 100 7.51 -15.91 4.80
CA GLY A 100 7.92 -16.88 3.78
C GLY A 100 9.35 -17.41 3.94
N LEU A 101 10.26 -16.60 4.49
CA LEU A 101 11.66 -16.99 4.73
C LEU A 101 11.82 -17.91 5.95
N GLU A 102 11.01 -17.73 7.00
CA GLU A 102 11.04 -18.63 8.17
C GLU A 102 10.39 -19.99 7.88
N GLN A 103 9.36 -20.04 7.03
CA GLN A 103 8.73 -21.29 6.61
C GLN A 103 9.65 -22.16 5.73
N GLN A 104 10.57 -21.55 4.96
CA GLN A 104 11.54 -22.28 4.14
C GLN A 104 12.70 -22.87 4.97
N LYS A 105 13.10 -22.22 6.07
CA LYS A 105 14.15 -22.75 6.96
C LYS A 105 13.69 -23.89 7.87
N ALA A 106 12.38 -24.03 8.09
CA ALA A 106 11.82 -25.15 8.87
C ALA A 106 11.66 -26.45 8.06
N HIS A 107 11.94 -26.41 6.75
CA HIS A 107 11.81 -27.55 5.82
C HIS A 107 13.10 -27.87 5.04
N ALA A 108 14.23 -27.30 5.44
CA ALA A 108 15.58 -27.66 4.98
C ALA A 108 16.35 -28.29 6.14
#